data_AF-A0AAD7NY63-F1
#
_entry.id   AF-A0AAD7NY63-F1
#
_cell.length_a   1.000
_cell.length_b   1.000
_cell.length_c   1.000
_cell.angle_alpha   90.00
_cell.angle_beta   90.00
_cell.angle_gamma   90.00
#
_symmetry.space_group_name_H-M   'P 1'
#
loop_
_entity.id
_entity.type
_entity.pdbx_description
1 polymer ?
#
loop_
_entity_poly.entity_id
_entity_poly.type
_entity_poly.pdbx_seq_one_letter_code
_entity_poly.pdbx_strand_id
1 'polypeptide(L)'
;TPHNRLLATNEPPQAAEIPLVESVVSKTAVRLAFLDAEMARLRDRLNQLDEERTELSDYHARNTGILSPLRRVPPEVLDEIFSWSLPSVTEALDRGFNTNNSPWVLSHISSRWRAIALSIPSLWSL
;
A
#
# COMPACT_ATOMS: atom_id res chain seq x y z
N THR A 1 34.67 16.70 29.79
CA THR A 1 35.59 17.70 29.19
C THR A 1 35.39 19.05 29.87
N PRO A 2 36.39 19.96 29.85
CA PRO A 2 36.35 21.19 30.65
C PRO A 2 35.12 22.09 30.41
N HIS A 3 34.51 22.03 29.23
CA HIS A 3 33.30 22.81 28.89
C HIS A 3 31.97 22.19 29.37
N ASN A 4 31.95 21.03 30.03
CA ASN A 4 30.69 20.37 30.43
C ASN A 4 29.85 21.22 31.40
N ARG A 5 30.50 22.04 32.23
CA ARG A 5 29.82 23.00 33.12
C ARG A 5 28.97 24.01 32.34
N LEU A 6 29.49 24.50 31.21
CA LEU A 6 28.81 25.45 30.33
C LEU A 6 27.57 24.87 29.63
N LEU A 7 27.45 23.53 29.58
CA LEU A 7 26.25 22.88 29.06
C LEU A 7 25.11 22.84 30.09
N ALA A 8 25.42 23.04 31.37
CA ALA A 8 24.47 22.97 32.48
C ALA A 8 24.13 24.35 33.06
N THR A 9 24.81 25.41 32.63
CA THR A 9 24.62 26.79 33.13
C THR A 9 24.54 27.79 31.97
N ASN A 10 23.90 28.95 32.20
CA ASN A 10 23.87 30.05 31.23
C ASN A 10 25.09 30.99 31.34
N GLU A 11 26.20 30.52 31.92
CA GLU A 11 27.39 31.35 32.06
C GLU A 11 28.15 31.43 30.73
N PRO A 12 28.71 32.59 30.38
CA PRO A 12 29.50 32.72 29.16
C PRO A 12 30.82 31.90 29.27
N PRO A 13 31.32 31.33 28.16
CA PRO A 13 32.62 30.67 28.14
C PRO A 13 33.74 31.66 28.45
N GLN A 14 34.74 31.22 29.21
CA GLN A 14 35.97 31.98 29.40
C GLN A 14 36.77 32.02 28.10
N ALA A 15 37.61 33.04 27.93
CA ALA A 15 38.42 33.20 26.71
C ALA A 15 39.26 31.96 26.35
N ALA A 16 39.75 31.22 27.36
CA ALA A 16 40.50 29.98 27.16
C ALA A 16 39.65 28.77 26.76
N GLU A 17 38.33 28.80 27.02
CA GLU A 17 37.39 27.73 26.69
C GLU A 17 36.82 27.87 25.27
N ILE A 18 36.79 29.09 24.72
CA ILE A 18 36.23 29.38 23.38
C ILE A 18 36.83 28.48 22.29
N PRO A 19 38.16 28.33 22.14
CA PRO A 19 38.73 27.52 21.05
C PRO A 19 38.36 26.03 21.17
N LEU A 20 38.23 25.54 22.40
CA LEU A 20 37.79 24.16 22.65
C LEU A 20 36.33 23.97 22.23
N VAL A 21 35.45 24.90 22.62
CA VAL A 21 34.02 24.86 22.26
C VAL A 21 33.85 24.97 20.74
N GLU A 22 34.53 25.90 20.08
CA GLU A 22 34.52 26.04 18.62
C GLU A 22 34.99 24.76 17.91
N SER A 23 36.05 24.12 18.42
CA SER A 23 36.53 22.84 17.87
C SER A 23 35.48 21.74 18.00
N VAL A 24 34.79 21.65 19.14
CA VAL A 24 33.71 20.69 19.37
C VAL A 24 32.52 20.96 18.45
N VAL A 25 32.10 22.22 18.32
CA VAL A 25 31.02 22.64 17.43
C VAL A 25 31.36 22.27 15.98
N SER A 26 32.56 22.61 15.52
CA SER A 26 33.02 22.29 14.15
C SER A 26 33.05 20.78 13.89
N LYS A 27 33.65 19.99 14.79
CA LYS A 27 33.70 18.52 14.65
C LYS A 27 32.30 17.89 14.65
N THR A 28 31.41 18.38 15.51
CA THR A 28 30.04 17.88 15.60
C THR A 28 29.26 18.25 14.35
N ALA A 29 29.41 19.47 13.83
CA ALA A 29 28.78 19.91 12.58
C ALA A 29 29.21 19.06 11.38
N VAL A 30 30.51 18.75 11.26
CA VAL A 30 31.01 17.85 10.19
C VAL A 30 30.42 16.44 10.34
N ARG A 31 30.34 15.92 11.56
CA ARG A 31 29.76 14.59 11.79
C ARG A 31 28.26 14.56 11.49
N LEU A 32 27.51 15.60 11.84
CA LEU A 32 26.10 15.74 11.51
C LEU A 32 25.89 15.77 10.00
N ALA A 33 26.63 16.61 9.28
CA ALA A 33 26.53 16.68 7.82
C ALA A 33 26.82 15.34 7.13
N PHE A 34 27.81 14.58 7.64
CA PHE A 34 28.08 13.23 7.16
C PHE A 34 26.89 12.28 7.41
N LEU A 35 26.33 12.29 8.62
CA LEU A 35 25.18 11.44 8.95
C LEU A 35 23.95 11.80 8.12
N ASP A 36 23.68 13.08 7.90
CA ASP A 36 22.57 13.55 7.07
C ASP A 36 22.73 13.09 5.61
N ALA A 37 23.95 13.15 5.06
CA ALA A 37 24.25 12.66 3.72
C ALA A 37 24.04 11.14 3.61
N GLU A 38 24.50 10.37 4.60
CA GLU A 38 24.32 8.92 4.60
C GLU A 38 22.84 8.54 4.78
N MET A 39 22.10 9.26 5.63
CA MET A 39 20.65 9.10 5.77
C MET A 39 19.92 9.39 4.46
N ALA A 40 20.30 10.45 3.74
CA ALA A 40 19.71 10.78 2.45
C ALA A 40 19.98 9.67 1.42
N ARG A 41 21.22 9.17 1.35
CA ARG A 41 21.60 8.06 0.47
C ARG A 41 20.82 6.78 0.77
N LEU A 42 20.68 6.40 2.04
CA LEU A 42 19.96 5.20 2.44
C LEU A 42 18.47 5.31 2.17
N ARG A 43 17.87 6.49 2.34
CA ARG A 43 16.47 6.76 1.98
C ARG A 43 16.25 6.63 0.48
N ASP A 44 17.14 7.18 -0.33
CA ASP A 44 17.07 7.02 -1.80
C ASP A 44 17.15 5.55 -2.21
N ARG A 45 18.06 4.79 -1.60
CA ARG A 45 18.17 3.35 -1.85
C ARG A 45 16.92 2.58 -1.43
N LEU A 46 16.31 2.94 -0.30
CA LEU A 46 15.06 2.33 0.15
C LEU A 46 13.92 2.61 -0.83
N ASN A 47 13.81 3.84 -1.34
CA ASN A 47 12.77 4.19 -2.32
C ASN A 47 12.92 3.36 -3.60
N GLN A 48 14.14 3.25 -4.14
CA GLN A 48 14.40 2.41 -5.33
C GLN A 48 14.01 0.94 -5.12
N LEU A 49 14.33 0.39 -3.95
CA LEU A 49 13.98 -1.00 -3.61
C LEU A 49 12.46 -1.19 -3.44
N ASP A 50 11.76 -0.18 -2.91
CA ASP A 50 10.31 -0.24 -2.76
C ASP A 50 9.58 -0.14 -4.10
N GLU A 51 10.08 0.70 -5.01
CA GLU A 51 9.62 0.77 -6.41
C GLU A 51 9.78 -0.60 -7.10
N GLU A 52 10.98 -1.17 -7.07
CA GLU A 52 11.26 -2.49 -7.67
C GLU A 52 10.39 -3.59 -7.04
N ARG A 53 10.24 -3.58 -5.70
CA ARG A 53 9.36 -4.52 -4.98
C ARG A 53 7.92 -4.39 -5.45
N THR A 54 7.42 -3.17 -5.58
CA THR A 54 6.03 -2.91 -5.98
C THR A 54 5.78 -3.41 -7.40
N GLU A 55 6.66 -3.10 -8.34
CA GLU A 55 6.58 -3.58 -9.72
C GLU A 55 6.58 -5.11 -9.81
N LEU A 56 7.49 -5.76 -9.08
CA LEU A 56 7.58 -7.22 -9.05
C LEU A 56 6.37 -7.85 -8.37
N SER A 57 5.84 -7.25 -7.32
CA SER A 57 4.63 -7.73 -6.64
C SER A 57 3.42 -7.67 -7.57
N ASP A 58 3.26 -6.57 -8.30
CA ASP A 58 2.18 -6.40 -9.29
C ASP A 58 2.32 -7.39 -10.45
N TYR A 59 3.54 -7.55 -10.98
CA TYR A 59 3.83 -8.54 -12.01
C TYR A 59 3.51 -9.96 -11.50
N HIS A 60 3.95 -10.31 -10.30
CA HIS A 60 3.67 -11.60 -9.68
C HIS A 60 2.16 -11.83 -9.50
N ALA A 61 1.42 -10.86 -8.94
CA ALA A 61 -0.02 -10.95 -8.75
C ALA A 61 -0.77 -11.16 -10.06
N ARG A 62 -0.39 -10.44 -11.13
CA ARG A 62 -0.97 -10.61 -12.47
C ARG A 62 -0.74 -12.01 -13.01
N ASN A 63 0.48 -12.54 -12.89
CA ASN A 63 0.83 -13.88 -13.36
C ASN A 63 0.14 -14.97 -12.56
N THR A 64 0.10 -14.87 -11.23
CA THR A 64 -0.65 -15.79 -10.37
C THR A 64 -2.15 -15.74 -10.71
N GLY A 65 -2.67 -14.56 -11.03
CA GLY A 65 -4.04 -14.39 -11.54
C GLY A 65 -4.31 -15.18 -12.83
N ILE A 66 -3.33 -15.40 -13.71
CA ILE A 66 -3.45 -16.24 -14.91
C ILE A 66 -3.68 -17.70 -14.54
N LEU A 67 -3.00 -18.17 -13.49
CA LEU A 67 -3.12 -19.53 -12.99
C LEU A 67 -4.36 -19.75 -12.11
N SER A 68 -5.16 -18.70 -11.88
CA SER A 68 -6.37 -18.80 -11.07
C SER A 68 -7.31 -19.87 -11.62
N PRO A 69 -7.77 -20.82 -10.77
CA PRO A 69 -8.74 -21.84 -11.16
C PRO A 69 -10.00 -21.25 -11.79
N LEU A 70 -10.41 -20.04 -11.35
CA LEU A 70 -11.57 -19.32 -11.87
C LEU A 70 -11.52 -19.04 -13.38
N ARG A 71 -10.31 -18.99 -13.98
CA ARG A 71 -10.16 -18.85 -15.44
C ARG A 71 -10.42 -20.16 -16.21
N ARG A 72 -10.42 -21.30 -15.52
CA ARG A 72 -10.65 -22.63 -16.10
C ARG A 72 -12.05 -23.16 -15.83
N VAL A 73 -12.81 -22.54 -14.91
CA VAL A 73 -14.19 -22.92 -14.61
C VAL A 73 -15.06 -22.69 -15.86
N PRO A 74 -15.76 -23.71 -16.38
CA PRO A 74 -16.65 -23.56 -17.52
C PRO A 74 -17.75 -22.51 -17.26
N PRO A 75 -18.19 -21.74 -18.27
CA PRO A 75 -19.24 -20.75 -18.12
C PRO A 75 -20.53 -21.30 -17.49
N GLU A 76 -20.88 -22.56 -17.78
CA GLU A 76 -22.08 -23.24 -17.28
C GLU A 76 -22.03 -23.43 -15.76
N VAL A 77 -20.85 -23.72 -15.21
CA VAL A 77 -20.64 -23.84 -13.76
C VAL A 77 -20.72 -22.47 -13.10
N LEU A 78 -20.24 -21.42 -13.77
CA LEU A 78 -20.36 -20.04 -13.26
C LEU A 78 -21.82 -19.57 -13.28
N ASP A 79 -22.57 -19.89 -14.33
CA ASP A 79 -24.01 -19.63 -14.42
C ASP A 79 -24.77 -20.33 -13.30
N GLU A 80 -24.50 -21.62 -13.07
CA GLU A 80 -25.07 -22.37 -11.96
C GLU A 80 -24.76 -21.68 -10.62
N ILE A 81 -23.50 -21.35 -10.34
CA ILE A 81 -23.11 -20.63 -9.11
C ILE A 81 -23.84 -19.28 -8.99
N PHE A 82 -23.99 -18.53 -10.08
CA PHE A 82 -24.67 -17.24 -10.06
C PHE A 82 -26.16 -17.40 -9.72
N SER A 83 -26.80 -18.45 -10.23
CA SER A 83 -28.20 -18.77 -9.92
C SER A 83 -28.45 -18.98 -8.42
N TRP A 84 -27.49 -19.58 -7.70
CA TRP A 84 -27.54 -19.78 -6.25
C TRP A 84 -27.26 -18.51 -5.43
N SER A 85 -26.68 -17.48 -6.06
CA SER A 85 -26.28 -16.25 -5.37
C SER A 85 -27.36 -15.16 -5.38
N LEU A 86 -28.46 -15.37 -6.10
CA LEU A 86 -29.56 -14.40 -6.20
C LEU A 86 -30.29 -14.28 -4.85
N PRO A 87 -30.60 -13.05 -4.41
CA PRO A 87 -31.40 -12.85 -3.20
C PRO A 87 -32.79 -13.45 -3.37
N SER A 88 -33.39 -13.89 -2.25
CA SER A 88 -34.79 -14.32 -2.26
C SER A 88 -35.71 -13.19 -2.74
N VAL A 89 -36.89 -13.53 -3.29
CA VAL A 89 -37.87 -12.53 -3.79
C VAL A 89 -38.20 -11.46 -2.75
N THR A 90 -38.23 -11.84 -1.47
CA THR A 90 -38.44 -10.93 -0.33
C THR A 90 -37.26 -9.98 -0.06
N GLU A 91 -36.03 -10.40 -0.35
CA GLU A 91 -34.83 -9.56 -0.16
C GLU A 91 -34.52 -8.68 -1.37
N ALA A 92 -34.97 -9.08 -2.57
CA ALA A 92 -34.74 -8.38 -3.82
C ALA A 92 -35.30 -6.95 -3.83
N LEU A 93 -36.46 -6.73 -3.19
CA LEU A 93 -37.12 -5.42 -3.12
C LEU A 93 -36.34 -4.40 -2.26
N ASP A 94 -35.67 -4.85 -1.20
CA ASP A 94 -34.86 -3.99 -0.32
C ASP A 94 -33.40 -3.85 -0.82
N ARG A 95 -32.89 -4.84 -1.55
CA ARG A 95 -31.47 -4.95 -1.93
C ARG A 95 -31.15 -4.66 -3.39
N GLY A 96 -32.15 -4.56 -4.26
CA GLY A 96 -31.99 -4.43 -5.72
C GLY A 96 -31.16 -3.23 -6.18
N PHE A 97 -31.12 -2.15 -5.40
CA PHE A 97 -30.34 -0.94 -5.71
C PHE A 97 -28.96 -0.89 -5.04
N ASN A 98 -28.63 -1.84 -4.17
CA ASN A 98 -27.32 -1.87 -3.53
C ASN A 98 -26.34 -2.68 -4.38
N THR A 99 -25.38 -1.99 -4.99
CA THR A 99 -24.37 -2.55 -5.89
C THR A 99 -23.41 -3.54 -5.22
N ASN A 100 -23.42 -3.62 -3.88
CA ASN A 100 -22.65 -4.63 -3.14
C ASN A 100 -23.37 -6.00 -3.07
N ASN A 101 -24.62 -6.09 -3.54
CA ASN A 101 -25.38 -7.34 -3.54
C ASN A 101 -25.36 -8.01 -4.92
N SER A 102 -25.67 -9.31 -4.95
CA SER A 102 -25.97 -10.01 -6.20
C SER A 102 -27.24 -9.40 -6.85
N PRO A 103 -27.28 -9.23 -8.19
CA PRO A 103 -26.30 -9.67 -9.19
C PRO A 103 -25.09 -8.74 -9.39
N TRP A 104 -25.15 -7.50 -8.89
CA TRP A 104 -24.17 -6.45 -9.19
C TRP A 104 -22.74 -6.83 -8.82
N VAL A 105 -22.54 -7.41 -7.62
CA VAL A 105 -21.21 -7.80 -7.11
C VAL A 105 -20.50 -8.81 -8.02
N LEU A 106 -21.25 -9.71 -8.68
CA LEU A 106 -20.69 -10.71 -9.59
C LEU A 106 -20.03 -10.06 -10.80
N SER A 107 -20.61 -8.95 -11.27
CA SER A 107 -20.07 -8.18 -12.39
C SER A 107 -18.79 -7.43 -12.04
N HIS A 108 -18.44 -7.27 -10.76
CA HIS A 108 -17.24 -6.56 -10.32
C HIS A 108 -16.02 -7.46 -10.09
N ILE A 109 -16.18 -8.79 -10.12
CA ILE A 109 -15.11 -9.75 -9.80
C ILE A 109 -14.07 -9.86 -10.93
N SER A 110 -14.51 -10.03 -12.18
CA SER A 110 -13.61 -10.08 -13.35
C SER A 110 -14.34 -9.73 -14.63
N SER A 111 -13.61 -9.40 -15.70
CA SER A 111 -14.19 -9.17 -17.03
C SER A 111 -14.95 -10.39 -17.56
N ARG A 112 -14.44 -11.60 -17.30
CA ARG A 112 -15.11 -12.87 -17.66
C ARG A 112 -16.43 -13.06 -16.90
N TRP A 113 -16.41 -12.85 -15.59
CA TRP A 113 -17.62 -12.97 -14.76
C TRP A 113 -18.67 -11.94 -15.17
N ARG A 114 -18.26 -10.70 -15.46
CA ARG A 114 -19.16 -9.68 -16.02
C ARG A 114 -19.79 -10.12 -17.33
N ALA A 115 -19.00 -10.63 -18.27
CA ALA A 115 -19.53 -11.09 -19.55
C ALA A 115 -20.55 -12.23 -19.38
N ILE A 116 -20.26 -13.19 -18.49
CA ILE A 116 -21.18 -14.30 -18.19
C ILE A 116 -22.43 -13.78 -17.49
N ALA A 117 -22.31 -12.96 -16.44
CA ALA A 117 -23.44 -12.40 -15.72
C ALA A 117 -24.38 -11.62 -16.65
N LEU A 118 -23.83 -10.78 -17.54
CA LEU A 118 -24.61 -10.02 -18.52
C LEU A 118 -25.25 -10.91 -19.60
N SER A 119 -24.72 -12.11 -19.85
CA SER A 119 -25.31 -13.08 -20.78
C SER A 119 -26.48 -13.86 -20.20
N ILE A 120 -26.77 -13.70 -18.91
CA ILE A 120 -27.83 -14.42 -18.18
C ILE A 120 -28.98 -13.42 -17.89
N PRO A 121 -30.03 -13.34 -18.73
CA PRO A 121 -31.09 -12.34 -18.56
C PRO A 121 -31.87 -12.50 -17.25
N SER A 122 -32.03 -13.75 -16.78
CA SER A 122 -32.72 -14.06 -15.51
C SER A 122 -32.02 -13.49 -14.28
N LEU A 123 -30.73 -13.17 -14.39
CA LEU A 123 -29.96 -12.55 -13.32
C LEU A 123 -30.38 -11.09 -13.08
N TRP A 124 -30.93 -10.43 -14.11
CA TRP A 124 -31.27 -9.01 -14.13
C TRP A 124 -32.77 -8.75 -14.22
N SER A 125 -33.58 -9.80 -14.33
CA SER A 125 -35.04 -9.73 -14.21
C SER A 125 -35.43 -9.68 -12.74
N LEU A 126 -35.22 -8.52 -12.11
CA LEU A 126 -35.80 -8.17 -10.82
C LEU A 126 -37.28 -7.80 -10.97
#